data_AF-A0A800F7Z8-F1
#
_entry.id   AF-A0A800F7Z8-F1
#
_cell.length_a   1.000
_cell.length_b   1.000
_cell.length_c   1.000
_cell.angle_alpha   90.00
_cell.angle_beta   90.00
_cell.angle_gamma   90.00
#
_symmetry.space_group_name_H-M   'P 1'
#
loop_
_entity.id
_entity.type
_entity.pdbx_description
1 polymer ?
#
loop_
_entity_poly.entity_id
_entity_poly.type
_entity_poly.pdbx_seq_one_letter_code
_entity_poly.pdbx_strand_id
1 'polypeptide(L)'
;MVPARRWRGTSGERDFPAQADGATVEFLDIAGLVEGASKGEGLGNKFLGNIRETSAIIHVVRCFDDENVIHVNDKPDPKQDVAVINTELIMADIEQIERKIERLGKQVKGDKKLQPVLDLAQRLKDYMNEGNPASSFDERDTQPYLELDQELRLITAKKVILVANVDEEGLETDNDYVKQLQSIAETQNAEIVKLCAKVEEEMAGISDEERLEFLQSMGAEESGLDQVV
;
A
#
# COMPACT_ATOMS: atom_id res chain seq x y z
N MET A 1 -0.26 -18.02 9.83
CA MET A 1 -0.23 -19.43 9.39
C MET A 1 -1.63 -19.80 8.93
N VAL A 2 -1.94 -19.59 7.65
CA VAL A 2 -3.24 -19.93 7.07
C VAL A 2 -3.23 -21.43 6.76
N PRO A 3 -4.18 -22.24 7.25
CA PRO A 3 -4.15 -23.66 6.97
C PRO A 3 -4.65 -23.93 5.55
N ALA A 4 -3.81 -24.59 4.76
CA ALA A 4 -4.13 -25.13 3.44
C ALA A 4 -5.36 -26.05 3.51
N ARG A 5 -6.39 -25.75 2.71
CA ARG A 5 -7.58 -26.59 2.56
C ARG A 5 -7.21 -27.87 1.82
N ARG A 6 -7.13 -28.98 2.53
CA ARG A 6 -7.07 -30.32 1.94
C ARG A 6 -8.50 -30.85 1.80
N TRP A 7 -9.07 -30.76 0.61
CA TRP A 7 -10.30 -31.47 0.28
C TRP A 7 -9.97 -32.93 -0.02
N ARG A 8 -10.52 -33.86 0.77
CA ARG A 8 -10.71 -35.27 0.39
C ARG A 8 -12.16 -35.61 0.69
N GLY A 9 -12.97 -35.75 -0.36
CA GLY A 9 -14.31 -36.29 -0.23
C GLY A 9 -14.26 -37.80 -0.03
N THR A 10 -15.08 -38.30 0.89
CA THR A 10 -15.93 -39.48 0.68
C THR A 10 -17.08 -39.45 1.68
N SER A 11 -18.31 -39.37 1.15
CA SER A 11 -19.55 -39.98 1.63
C SER A 11 -19.92 -39.88 3.12
N GLY A 12 -21.07 -39.24 3.38
CA GLY A 12 -21.89 -39.51 4.56
C GLY A 12 -22.21 -38.27 5.38
N GLU A 13 -23.40 -37.71 5.12
CA GLU A 13 -24.19 -36.77 5.92
C GLU A 13 -23.66 -36.42 7.32
N ARG A 14 -23.45 -35.12 7.54
CA ARG A 14 -23.75 -34.38 8.78
C ARG A 14 -23.56 -32.88 8.51
N ASP A 15 -24.62 -32.21 8.06
CA ASP A 15 -24.64 -30.74 7.94
C ASP A 15 -24.74 -30.11 9.33
N PHE A 16 -23.59 -29.67 9.83
CA PHE A 16 -23.49 -28.67 10.89
C PHE A 16 -23.74 -27.28 10.29
N PRO A 17 -24.27 -26.31 11.08
CA PRO A 17 -24.71 -25.03 10.54
C PRO A 17 -23.56 -24.31 9.83
N ALA A 18 -23.78 -24.01 8.55
CA ALA A 18 -22.87 -23.21 7.75
C ALA A 18 -22.94 -21.76 8.20
N GLN A 19 -22.05 -21.38 9.11
CA GLN A 19 -21.63 -19.99 9.24
C GLN A 19 -20.11 -19.98 9.27
N ALA A 20 -19.52 -19.92 8.07
CA ALA A 20 -18.14 -19.57 7.92
C ALA A 20 -18.06 -18.05 8.12
N ASP A 21 -17.76 -17.61 9.35
CA ASP A 21 -17.44 -16.22 9.62
C ASP A 21 -16.10 -15.89 8.92
N GLY A 22 -16.20 -15.46 7.66
CA GLY A 22 -15.07 -14.94 6.90
C GLY A 22 -14.63 -13.59 7.45
N ALA A 23 -13.32 -13.32 7.47
CA ALA A 23 -12.83 -11.97 7.75
C ALA A 23 -13.18 -11.06 6.56
N THR A 24 -13.65 -9.85 6.84
CA THR A 24 -13.97 -8.84 5.83
C THR A 24 -12.83 -7.83 5.71
N VAL A 25 -12.43 -7.50 4.47
CA VAL A 25 -11.50 -6.41 4.16
C VAL A 25 -12.28 -5.24 3.59
N GLU A 26 -12.01 -4.03 4.07
CA GLU A 26 -12.61 -2.79 3.57
C GLU A 26 -11.59 -2.01 2.74
N PHE A 27 -11.97 -1.65 1.52
CA PHE A 27 -11.14 -0.86 0.62
C PHE A 27 -11.61 0.60 0.63
N LEU A 28 -10.69 1.51 0.90
CA LEU A 28 -10.93 2.95 0.77
C LEU A 28 -10.27 3.43 -0.52
N ASP A 29 -11.07 3.87 -1.48
CA ASP A 29 -10.55 4.50 -2.69
C ASP A 29 -10.04 5.92 -2.40
N ILE A 30 -8.86 6.22 -2.90
CA ILE A 30 -8.13 7.46 -2.64
C ILE A 30 -7.74 8.03 -3.99
N ALA A 31 -8.25 9.21 -4.30
CA ALA A 31 -7.94 9.86 -5.57
C ALA A 31 -6.43 10.07 -5.72
N GLY A 32 -5.96 10.06 -6.97
CA GLY A 32 -4.54 10.19 -7.30
C GLY A 32 -3.88 11.37 -6.59
N LEU A 33 -2.85 11.07 -5.81
CA LEU A 33 -1.97 12.09 -5.26
C LEU A 33 -1.07 12.60 -6.38
N VAL A 34 -0.94 13.91 -6.47
CA VAL A 34 -0.01 14.58 -7.38
C VAL A 34 1.09 15.25 -6.58
N GLU A 35 2.18 15.61 -7.26
CA GLU A 35 3.26 16.38 -6.66
C GLU A 35 2.74 17.62 -5.92
N GLY A 36 3.21 17.83 -4.68
CA GLY A 36 2.79 18.89 -3.78
C GLY A 36 1.58 18.59 -2.90
N ALA A 37 1.05 17.36 -2.88
CA ALA A 37 -0.05 16.98 -1.98
C ALA A 37 0.27 17.19 -0.49
N SER A 38 1.54 17.10 -0.11
CA SER A 38 2.06 17.36 1.24
C SER A 38 2.09 18.83 1.66
N LYS A 39 1.97 19.79 0.74
CA LYS A 39 2.10 21.25 1.03
C LYS A 39 0.89 21.87 1.75
N GLY A 40 -0.05 21.07 2.25
CA GLY A 40 -1.05 21.48 3.23
C GLY A 40 -2.25 22.30 2.71
N GLU A 41 -2.28 22.69 1.43
CA GLU A 41 -3.40 23.44 0.83
C GLU A 41 -4.26 22.54 -0.07
N GLY A 42 -5.57 22.45 0.20
CA GLY A 42 -6.55 21.81 -0.69
C GLY A 42 -6.83 20.33 -0.44
N LEU A 43 -7.19 19.61 -1.51
CA LEU A 43 -7.69 18.23 -1.46
C LEU A 43 -6.63 17.20 -1.01
N GLY A 44 -5.35 17.45 -1.27
CA GLY A 44 -4.23 16.55 -0.92
C GLY A 44 -4.17 16.20 0.56
N ASN A 45 -4.33 17.19 1.45
CA ASN A 45 -4.32 16.96 2.90
C ASN A 45 -5.52 16.11 3.38
N LYS A 46 -6.68 16.22 2.71
CA LYS A 46 -7.84 15.37 3.02
C LYS A 46 -7.57 13.90 2.63
N PHE A 47 -6.90 13.67 1.50
CA PHE A 47 -6.48 12.33 1.10
C PHE A 47 -5.44 11.73 2.04
N LEU A 48 -4.43 12.50 2.45
CA LEU A 48 -3.44 12.05 3.43
C LEU A 48 -4.10 11.69 4.78
N GLY A 49 -5.11 12.44 5.21
CA GLY A 49 -5.92 12.10 6.38
C GLY A 49 -6.64 10.75 6.24
N ASN A 50 -7.26 10.49 5.08
CA ASN A 50 -7.89 9.21 4.79
C ASN A 50 -6.87 8.05 4.80
N ILE A 51 -5.69 8.23 4.20
CA ILE A 51 -4.63 7.21 4.20
C ILE A 51 -4.24 6.84 5.64
N ARG A 52 -4.13 7.81 6.56
CA ARG A 52 -3.74 7.56 7.96
C ARG A 52 -4.69 6.61 8.68
N GLU A 53 -5.96 6.60 8.32
CA GLU A 53 -6.99 5.72 8.91
C GLU A 53 -6.96 4.28 8.38
N THR A 54 -6.18 4.00 7.34
CA THR A 54 -6.03 2.65 6.76
C THR A 54 -4.96 1.83 7.49
N SER A 55 -4.97 0.52 7.31
CA SER A 55 -3.94 -0.39 7.87
C SER A 55 -2.80 -0.70 6.88
N ALA A 56 -3.08 -0.62 5.59
CA ALA A 56 -2.15 -0.90 4.50
C ALA A 56 -2.49 -0.03 3.29
N ILE A 57 -1.52 0.13 2.40
CA ILE A 57 -1.64 0.91 1.17
C ILE A 57 -1.49 -0.03 -0.01
N ILE A 58 -2.44 0.03 -0.93
CA ILE A 58 -2.33 -0.62 -2.24
C ILE A 58 -1.97 0.48 -3.23
N HIS A 59 -0.73 0.45 -3.71
CA HIS A 59 -0.25 1.44 -4.65
C HIS A 59 -0.31 0.85 -6.06
N VAL A 60 -1.36 1.24 -6.78
CA VAL A 60 -1.53 0.87 -8.19
C VAL A 60 -0.61 1.71 -9.06
N VAL A 61 0.17 1.05 -9.92
CA VAL A 61 1.16 1.66 -10.80
C VAL A 61 0.87 1.22 -12.23
N ARG A 62 0.81 2.19 -13.13
CA ARG A 62 0.56 1.93 -14.55
C ARG A 62 1.75 1.23 -15.19
N CYS A 63 1.53 0.05 -15.74
CA CYS A 63 2.53 -0.78 -16.40
C CYS A 63 2.07 -1.19 -17.81
N PHE A 64 1.34 -0.32 -18.52
CA PHE A 64 0.91 -0.54 -19.91
C PHE A 64 0.87 0.80 -20.67
N ASP A 65 1.08 0.72 -21.98
CA ASP A 65 0.91 1.85 -22.90
C ASP A 65 -0.57 1.98 -23.31
N ASP A 66 -1.09 3.20 -23.29
CA ASP A 66 -2.43 3.54 -23.79
C ASP A 66 -2.47 5.03 -24.13
N GLU A 67 -2.76 5.32 -25.39
CA GLU A 67 -2.83 6.68 -25.94
C GLU A 67 -4.02 7.49 -25.39
N ASN A 68 -5.00 6.83 -24.75
CA ASN A 68 -6.21 7.48 -24.22
C ASN A 68 -6.10 7.86 -22.74
N VAL A 69 -5.08 7.38 -22.02
CA VAL A 69 -4.90 7.69 -20.59
C VAL A 69 -4.13 9.00 -20.44
N ILE A 70 -4.83 10.04 -19.99
CA ILE A 70 -4.23 11.36 -19.71
C ILE A 70 -3.36 11.25 -18.45
N HIS A 71 -2.05 11.28 -18.62
CA HIS A 71 -1.07 11.39 -17.54
C HIS A 71 -0.17 12.61 -17.76
N VAL A 72 0.50 13.10 -16.71
CA VAL A 72 1.41 14.26 -16.83
C VAL A 72 2.59 13.96 -17.78
N ASN A 73 2.94 12.68 -17.90
CA ASN A 73 3.90 12.16 -18.85
C ASN A 73 3.18 11.37 -19.94
N ASP A 74 3.54 11.58 -21.21
CA ASP A 74 2.97 10.85 -22.36
C ASP A 74 3.30 9.33 -22.34
N LYS A 75 4.30 8.93 -21.54
CA LYS A 75 4.69 7.52 -21.36
C LYS A 75 4.65 7.12 -19.89
N PRO A 76 4.24 5.88 -19.56
CA PRO A 76 4.35 5.34 -18.21
C PRO A 76 5.81 5.33 -17.73
N ASP A 77 6.04 5.77 -16.50
CA ASP A 77 7.32 5.64 -15.80
C ASP A 77 7.06 5.15 -14.37
N PRO A 78 6.98 3.81 -14.17
CA PRO A 78 6.70 3.23 -12.86
C PRO A 78 7.67 3.70 -11.77
N LYS A 79 8.93 3.95 -12.12
CA LYS A 79 9.95 4.38 -11.19
C LYS A 79 9.70 5.80 -10.73
N GLN A 80 9.42 6.71 -11.67
CA GLN A 80 9.07 8.08 -11.33
C GLN A 80 7.76 8.14 -10.53
N ASP A 81 6.73 7.42 -10.97
CA ASP A 81 5.41 7.43 -10.35
C ASP A 81 5.49 6.99 -8.88
N VAL A 82 6.16 5.87 -8.59
CA VAL A 82 6.37 5.40 -7.20
C VAL A 82 7.22 6.39 -6.40
N ALA A 83 8.26 6.96 -6.99
CA ALA A 83 9.14 7.91 -6.29
C ALA A 83 8.41 9.19 -5.89
N VAL A 84 7.54 9.73 -6.76
CA VAL A 84 6.73 10.92 -6.45
C VAL A 84 5.81 10.64 -5.28
N ILE A 85 5.05 9.53 -5.33
CA ILE A 85 4.14 9.16 -4.24
C ILE A 85 4.90 8.97 -2.94
N ASN A 86 5.98 8.18 -2.94
CA ASN A 86 6.77 7.94 -1.73
C ASN A 86 7.30 9.25 -1.13
N THR A 87 7.78 10.17 -1.96
CA THR A 87 8.27 11.48 -1.52
C THR A 87 7.15 12.27 -0.82
N GLU A 88 5.96 12.35 -1.42
CA GLU A 88 4.82 13.05 -0.83
C GLU A 88 4.37 12.45 0.51
N LEU A 89 4.36 11.11 0.62
CA LEU A 89 3.99 10.43 1.87
C LEU A 89 5.04 10.68 2.97
N ILE A 90 6.32 10.65 2.63
CA ILE A 90 7.43 10.94 3.55
C ILE A 90 7.35 12.39 4.04
N MET A 91 7.16 13.35 3.11
CA MET A 91 7.04 14.76 3.46
C MET A 91 5.85 15.03 4.39
N ALA A 92 4.72 14.38 4.15
CA ALA A 92 3.54 14.50 5.01
C ALA A 92 3.79 13.99 6.43
N ASP A 93 4.56 12.91 6.60
CA ASP A 93 4.93 12.39 7.92
C ASP A 93 5.99 13.27 8.61
N ILE A 94 6.99 13.79 7.88
CA ILE A 94 7.99 14.73 8.40
C ILE A 94 7.30 15.95 9.02
N GLU A 95 6.31 16.54 8.34
CA GLU A 95 5.59 17.71 8.85
C GLU A 95 4.90 17.42 10.20
N GLN A 96 4.31 16.23 10.36
CA GLN A 96 3.67 15.82 11.62
C GLN A 96 4.71 15.60 12.73
N ILE A 97 5.82 14.95 12.40
CA ILE A 97 6.91 14.71 13.34
C ILE A 97 7.51 16.03 13.81
N GLU A 98 7.69 17.01 12.94
CA GLU A 98 8.20 18.34 13.32
C GLU A 98 7.28 19.05 14.32
N ARG A 99 5.97 19.05 14.06
CA ARG A 99 4.97 19.59 15.00
C ARG A 99 5.01 18.85 16.34
N LYS A 100 5.23 17.54 16.33
CA LYS A 100 5.34 16.71 17.54
C LYS A 100 6.61 17.01 18.33
N ILE A 101 7.76 17.14 17.66
CA ILE A 101 9.05 17.53 18.27
C ILE A 101 8.91 18.88 18.99
N GLU A 102 8.27 19.88 18.36
CA GLU A 102 8.08 21.20 18.98
C GLU A 102 7.27 21.11 20.30
N ARG A 103 6.20 20.30 20.30
CA ARG A 103 5.37 20.06 21.49
C ARG A 103 6.13 19.30 22.58
N LEU A 104 6.81 18.21 22.21
CA LEU A 104 7.61 17.39 23.14
C LEU A 104 8.73 18.22 23.78
N GLY A 105 9.43 19.05 23.02
CA GLY A 105 10.48 19.93 23.53
C GLY A 105 10.01 20.89 24.63
N LYS A 106 8.73 21.31 24.60
CA LYS A 106 8.11 22.10 25.67
C LYS A 106 7.75 21.22 26.87
N GLN A 107 7.16 20.04 26.63
CA GLN A 107 6.69 19.13 27.68
C GLN A 107 7.84 18.49 28.48
N VAL A 108 8.96 18.16 27.84
CA VAL A 108 10.15 17.54 28.46
C VAL A 108 10.79 18.42 29.55
N LYS A 109 10.52 19.73 29.54
CA LYS A 109 10.96 20.63 30.62
C LYS A 109 10.25 20.33 31.94
N GLY A 110 8.99 19.88 31.88
CA GLY A 110 8.18 19.52 33.05
C GLY A 110 8.16 18.02 33.36
N ASP A 111 8.29 17.16 32.34
CA ASP A 111 8.35 15.71 32.51
C ASP A 111 9.54 15.10 31.73
N LYS A 112 10.59 14.74 32.47
CA LYS A 112 11.80 14.15 31.89
C LYS A 112 11.59 12.76 31.29
N LYS A 113 10.48 12.08 31.60
CA LYS A 113 10.17 10.76 31.02
C LYS A 113 9.91 10.82 29.51
N LEU A 114 9.58 12.00 28.98
CA LEU A 114 9.33 12.21 27.55
C LEU A 114 10.61 12.37 26.72
N GLN A 115 11.78 12.48 27.36
CA GLN A 115 13.05 12.70 26.67
C GLN A 115 13.37 11.61 25.62
N PRO A 116 13.18 10.29 25.90
CA PRO A 116 13.45 9.25 24.91
C PRO A 116 12.58 9.34 23.66
N VAL A 117 11.31 9.75 23.80
CA VAL A 117 10.41 9.93 22.65
C VAL A 117 10.83 11.14 21.81
N LEU A 118 11.26 12.24 22.45
CA LEU A 118 11.79 13.40 21.75
C LEU A 118 13.07 13.06 20.96
N ASP A 119 14.00 12.36 21.60
CA ASP A 119 15.27 11.97 20.98
C ASP A 119 15.05 10.99 19.81
N LEU A 120 14.09 10.07 19.94
CA LEU A 120 13.70 9.18 18.84
C LEU A 120 13.01 9.94 17.71
N ALA A 121 12.07 10.84 18.03
CA ALA A 121 11.37 11.63 17.02
C ALA A 121 12.35 12.47 16.18
N GLN A 122 13.38 13.04 16.81
CA GLN A 122 14.42 13.81 16.12
C GLN A 122 15.24 12.92 15.16
N ARG A 123 15.67 11.73 15.62
CA ARG A 123 16.41 10.78 14.79
C ARG A 123 15.58 10.23 13.64
N LEU A 124 14.31 9.90 13.89
CA LEU A 124 13.38 9.46 12.86
C LEU A 124 13.18 10.55 11.81
N LYS A 125 13.02 11.81 12.22
CA LYS A 125 12.92 12.94 11.28
C LYS A 125 14.16 13.04 10.39
N ASP A 126 15.35 12.96 10.99
CA ASP A 126 16.61 13.08 10.25
C ASP A 126 16.76 11.91 9.25
N TYR A 127 16.41 10.69 9.64
CA TYR A 127 16.35 9.52 8.76
C TYR A 127 15.36 9.70 7.59
N MET A 128 14.17 10.25 7.86
CA MET A 128 13.17 10.50 6.82
C MET A 128 13.56 11.62 5.86
N ASN A 129 14.33 12.63 6.32
CA ASN A 129 14.88 13.68 5.45
C ASN A 129 15.87 13.13 4.41
N GLU A 130 16.43 11.95 4.62
CA GLU A 130 17.25 11.24 3.63
C GLU A 130 16.42 10.51 2.55
N GLY A 131 15.07 10.60 2.62
CA GLY A 131 14.15 9.97 1.69
C GLY A 131 13.74 8.55 2.09
N ASN A 132 14.02 8.15 3.33
CA ASN A 132 13.68 6.81 3.81
C ASN A 132 12.30 6.77 4.49
N PRO A 133 11.46 5.75 4.24
CA PRO A 133 10.17 5.61 4.91
C PRO A 133 10.33 5.11 6.35
N ALA A 134 9.38 5.45 7.22
CA ALA A 134 9.39 5.02 8.62
C ALA A 134 9.38 3.48 8.79
N SER A 135 8.80 2.74 7.85
CA SER A 135 8.82 1.27 7.81
C SER A 135 10.24 0.67 7.73
N SER A 136 11.21 1.43 7.23
CA SER A 136 12.61 0.98 7.11
C SER A 136 13.49 1.43 8.27
N PHE A 137 12.94 2.13 9.27
CA PHE A 137 13.73 2.66 10.37
C PHE A 137 14.13 1.57 11.37
N ASP A 138 15.43 1.46 11.67
CA ASP A 138 15.99 0.38 12.52
C ASP A 138 15.41 0.34 13.94
N GLU A 139 14.99 1.47 14.49
CA GLU A 139 14.43 1.56 15.86
C GLU A 139 12.89 1.44 15.88
N ARG A 140 12.26 0.96 14.80
CA ARG A 140 10.79 0.88 14.67
C ARG A 140 10.08 -0.02 15.69
N ASP A 141 10.81 -0.95 16.29
CA ASP A 141 10.25 -1.87 17.30
C ASP A 141 10.47 -1.38 18.74
N THR A 142 11.09 -0.21 18.92
CA THR A 142 11.32 0.35 20.25
C THR A 142 10.06 0.97 20.82
N GLN A 143 9.91 0.90 22.16
CA GLN A 143 8.76 1.50 22.85
C GLN A 143 8.52 2.99 22.50
N PRO A 144 9.55 3.87 22.43
CA PRO A 144 9.32 5.27 22.07
C PRO A 144 8.85 5.46 20.62
N TYR A 145 9.25 4.58 19.69
CA TYR A 145 8.73 4.61 18.32
C TYR A 145 7.27 4.20 18.30
N LEU A 146 6.91 3.10 18.98
CA LEU A 146 5.54 2.61 19.03
C LEU A 146 4.58 3.66 19.64
N GLU A 147 5.02 4.37 20.68
CA GLU A 147 4.27 5.49 21.25
C GLU A 147 4.07 6.64 20.25
N LEU A 148 5.13 6.97 19.49
CA LEU A 148 5.09 8.03 18.49
C LEU A 148 4.16 7.67 17.32
N ASP A 149 4.31 6.46 16.77
CA ASP A 149 3.51 5.98 15.65
C ASP A 149 2.04 5.76 16.04
N GLN A 150 1.77 5.30 17.26
CA GLN A 150 0.39 5.18 17.75
C GLN A 150 -0.33 6.54 17.78
N GLU A 151 0.38 7.62 18.11
CA GLU A 151 -0.19 8.97 18.15
C GLU A 151 -0.27 9.61 16.76
N LEU A 152 0.78 9.48 15.95
CA LEU A 152 0.89 10.17 14.66
C LEU A 152 0.28 9.38 13.49
N ARG A 153 0.13 8.07 13.64
CA ARG A 153 -0.29 7.12 12.60
C ARG A 153 0.49 7.37 11.31
N LEU A 154 1.80 7.12 11.36
CA LEU A 154 2.70 7.43 10.25
C LEU A 154 2.25 6.67 9.01
N ILE A 155 2.12 7.38 7.89
CA ILE A 155 1.67 6.77 6.64
C ILE A 155 2.75 5.81 6.13
N THR A 156 4.01 6.24 6.19
CA THR A 156 5.17 5.51 5.70
C THR A 156 5.60 4.36 6.59
N ALA A 157 4.94 4.14 7.74
CA ALA A 157 5.11 2.96 8.57
C ALA A 157 4.23 1.77 8.11
N LYS A 158 3.18 2.04 7.33
CA LYS A 158 2.20 1.05 6.87
C LYS A 158 2.83 0.06 5.88
N LYS A 159 2.23 -1.14 5.79
CA LYS A 159 2.54 -2.09 4.73
C LYS A 159 2.10 -1.51 3.39
N VAL A 160 2.96 -1.62 2.37
CA VAL A 160 2.65 -1.23 0.99
C VAL A 160 2.65 -2.49 0.12
N ILE A 161 1.59 -2.64 -0.67
CA ILE A 161 1.50 -3.63 -1.74
C ILE A 161 1.54 -2.86 -3.06
N LEU A 162 2.54 -3.13 -3.90
CA LEU A 162 2.64 -2.56 -5.23
C LEU A 162 1.78 -3.38 -6.18
N VAL A 163 0.94 -2.71 -6.96
CA VAL A 163 0.08 -3.36 -7.95
C VAL A 163 0.52 -2.89 -9.33
N ALA A 164 1.10 -3.80 -10.12
CA ALA A 164 1.35 -3.59 -11.54
C ALA A 164 0.03 -3.70 -12.29
N ASN A 165 -0.57 -2.58 -12.64
CA ASN A 165 -1.72 -2.57 -13.55
C ASN A 165 -1.20 -2.71 -14.97
N VAL A 166 -1.51 -3.82 -15.63
CA VAL A 166 -1.06 -4.18 -16.98
C VAL A 166 -2.24 -4.28 -17.94
N ASP A 167 -1.95 -4.41 -19.23
CA ASP A 167 -2.90 -4.85 -20.24
C ASP A 167 -3.09 -6.38 -20.22
N GLU A 168 -3.97 -6.89 -21.08
CA GLU A 168 -4.28 -8.32 -21.17
C GLU A 168 -3.02 -9.16 -21.49
N GLU A 169 -2.19 -8.71 -22.43
CA GLU A 169 -0.94 -9.40 -22.79
C GLU A 169 0.07 -9.41 -21.63
N GLY A 170 0.11 -8.32 -20.85
CA GLY A 170 0.95 -8.19 -19.67
C GLY A 170 0.61 -9.14 -18.52
N LEU A 171 -0.60 -9.71 -18.48
CA LEU A 171 -0.96 -10.74 -17.49
C LEU A 171 -0.11 -12.00 -17.66
N GLU A 172 0.09 -12.46 -18.90
CA GLU A 172 0.88 -13.65 -19.19
C GLU A 172 2.39 -13.35 -19.21
N THR A 173 2.80 -12.23 -19.81
CA THR A 173 4.22 -11.91 -20.03
C THR A 173 4.63 -10.59 -19.39
N ASP A 174 5.70 -10.62 -18.59
CA ASP A 174 6.23 -9.40 -17.96
C ASP A 174 6.90 -8.47 -18.99
N ASN A 175 6.34 -7.28 -19.15
CA ASN A 175 6.94 -6.19 -19.91
C ASN A 175 8.02 -5.45 -19.09
N ASP A 176 8.66 -4.46 -19.71
CA ASP A 176 9.75 -3.72 -19.07
C ASP A 176 9.28 -2.86 -17.89
N TYR A 177 8.02 -2.43 -17.87
CA TYR A 177 7.43 -1.68 -16.76
C TYR A 177 7.25 -2.58 -15.53
N VAL A 178 6.73 -3.79 -15.72
CA VAL A 178 6.57 -4.78 -14.65
C VAL A 178 7.93 -5.15 -14.03
N LYS A 179 8.95 -5.39 -14.86
CA LYS A 179 10.31 -5.71 -14.37
C LYS A 179 10.91 -4.57 -13.55
N GLN A 180 10.69 -3.32 -13.98
CA GLN A 180 11.11 -2.16 -13.20
C GLN A 180 10.41 -2.12 -11.84
N LEU A 181 9.10 -2.35 -11.80
CA LEU A 181 8.34 -2.35 -10.56
C LEU A 181 8.74 -3.51 -9.64
N GLN A 182 9.04 -4.70 -10.17
CA GLN A 182 9.58 -5.83 -9.42
C GLN A 182 10.91 -5.46 -8.74
N SER A 183 11.84 -4.81 -9.45
CA SER A 183 13.11 -4.37 -8.87
C SER A 183 12.92 -3.33 -7.75
N ILE A 184 11.94 -2.44 -7.90
CA ILE A 184 11.56 -1.47 -6.86
C ILE A 184 11.00 -2.21 -5.63
N ALA A 185 10.11 -3.18 -5.86
CA ALA A 185 9.50 -3.99 -4.81
C ALA A 185 10.56 -4.75 -4.01
N GLU A 186 11.53 -5.39 -4.68
CA GLU A 186 12.65 -6.08 -4.04
C GLU A 186 13.49 -5.13 -3.17
N THR A 187 13.81 -3.94 -3.68
CA THR A 187 14.61 -2.94 -2.95
C THR A 187 13.88 -2.42 -1.72
N GLN A 188 12.55 -2.28 -1.79
CA GLN A 188 11.71 -1.80 -0.71
C GLN A 188 11.18 -2.91 0.21
N ASN A 189 11.50 -4.18 -0.09
CA ASN A 189 10.89 -5.35 0.54
C ASN A 189 9.34 -5.28 0.57
N ALA A 190 8.77 -4.83 -0.55
CA ALA A 190 7.33 -4.71 -0.76
C ALA A 190 6.79 -5.93 -1.51
N GLU A 191 5.54 -6.28 -1.25
CA GLU A 191 4.83 -7.28 -2.06
C GLU A 191 4.41 -6.65 -3.39
N ILE A 192 4.44 -7.46 -4.46
CA ILE A 192 3.98 -7.05 -5.78
C ILE A 192 2.89 -8.00 -6.27
N VAL A 193 1.81 -7.42 -6.78
CA VAL A 193 0.70 -8.11 -7.44
C VAL A 193 0.58 -7.58 -8.86
N LYS A 194 0.26 -8.46 -9.81
CA LYS A 194 0.00 -8.07 -11.20
C LYS A 194 -1.47 -8.27 -11.51
N LEU A 195 -2.10 -7.26 -12.09
CA LEU A 195 -3.52 -7.34 -12.47
C LEU A 195 -3.79 -6.52 -13.74
N CYS A 196 -4.89 -6.83 -14.41
CA CYS A 196 -5.42 -6.00 -15.48
C CYS A 196 -6.77 -5.44 -15.04
N ALA A 197 -6.82 -4.12 -14.76
CA ALA A 197 -8.03 -3.50 -14.21
C ALA A 197 -9.24 -3.65 -15.14
N LYS A 198 -9.01 -3.64 -16.46
CA LYS A 198 -10.06 -3.83 -17.47
C LYS A 198 -10.65 -5.24 -17.40
N VAL A 199 -9.80 -6.26 -17.26
CA VAL A 199 -10.23 -7.65 -17.07
C VAL A 199 -11.00 -7.82 -15.76
N GLU A 200 -10.55 -7.21 -14.66
CA GLU A 200 -11.28 -7.23 -13.38
C GLU A 200 -12.67 -6.57 -13.49
N GLU A 201 -12.79 -5.48 -14.25
CA GLU A 201 -14.08 -4.83 -14.53
C GLU A 201 -15.03 -5.72 -15.32
N GLU A 202 -14.53 -6.39 -16.37
CA GLU A 202 -15.32 -7.33 -17.17
C GLU A 202 -15.79 -8.54 -16.34
N MET A 203 -14.95 -9.02 -15.41
CA MET A 203 -15.29 -10.13 -14.52
C MET A 203 -16.31 -9.78 -13.44
N ALA A 204 -16.46 -8.50 -13.07
CA ALA A 204 -17.35 -8.07 -11.98
C ALA A 204 -18.84 -8.37 -12.23
N GLY A 205 -19.22 -8.66 -13.48
CA GLY A 205 -20.61 -8.91 -13.89
C GLY A 205 -20.97 -10.36 -14.23
N ILE A 206 -20.02 -11.29 -14.14
CA ILE A 206 -20.20 -12.70 -14.55
C ILE A 206 -20.13 -13.66 -13.36
N SER A 207 -20.58 -14.90 -13.55
CA SER A 207 -20.60 -15.92 -12.49
C SER A 207 -19.20 -16.45 -12.14
N ASP A 208 -19.05 -17.05 -10.96
CA ASP A 208 -17.76 -17.62 -10.51
C ASP A 208 -17.21 -18.69 -11.48
N GLU A 209 -18.11 -19.46 -12.10
CA GLU A 209 -17.77 -20.48 -13.11
C GLU A 209 -17.22 -19.82 -14.38
N GLU A 210 -17.91 -18.80 -14.89
CA GLU A 210 -17.45 -18.01 -16.05
C GLU A 210 -16.14 -17.27 -15.76
N ARG A 211 -15.98 -16.75 -14.53
CA ARG A 211 -14.76 -16.07 -14.09
C ARG A 211 -13.56 -17.00 -14.12
N LEU A 212 -13.71 -18.23 -13.63
CA LEU A 212 -12.63 -19.23 -13.64
C LEU A 212 -12.25 -19.61 -15.07
N GLU A 213 -13.23 -19.84 -15.95
CA GLU A 213 -12.99 -20.13 -17.36
C GLU A 213 -12.27 -18.96 -18.07
N PHE A 214 -12.65 -17.72 -17.75
CA PHE A 214 -12.04 -16.52 -18.30
C PHE A 214 -10.58 -16.39 -17.87
N LEU A 215 -10.30 -16.49 -16.56
CA LEU A 215 -8.93 -16.44 -16.01
C LEU A 215 -8.03 -17.52 -16.63
N GLN A 216 -8.51 -18.75 -16.73
CA GLN A 216 -7.75 -19.85 -17.34
C GLN A 216 -7.43 -19.60 -18.82
N SER A 217 -8.35 -18.96 -19.56
CA SER A 217 -8.12 -18.62 -20.97
C SER A 217 -7.02 -17.57 -21.17
N MET A 218 -6.75 -16.75 -20.14
CA MET A 218 -5.71 -15.72 -20.11
C MET A 218 -4.43 -16.18 -19.39
N GLY A 219 -4.35 -17.45 -18.98
CA GLY A 219 -3.18 -18.00 -18.27
C GLY A 219 -3.08 -17.60 -16.79
N ALA A 220 -4.16 -17.12 -16.18
CA ALA A 220 -4.22 -16.78 -14.76
C ALA A 220 -4.95 -17.86 -13.94
N GLU A 221 -4.45 -18.17 -12.74
CA GLU A 221 -5.09 -19.14 -11.83
C GLU A 221 -6.07 -18.49 -10.85
N GLU A 222 -5.85 -17.21 -10.52
CA GLU A 222 -6.66 -16.40 -9.62
C GLU A 222 -6.61 -14.93 -10.05
N SER A 223 -7.59 -14.12 -9.64
CA SER A 223 -7.60 -12.71 -10.02
C SER A 223 -6.66 -11.88 -9.17
N GLY A 224 -6.25 -10.72 -9.68
CA GLY A 224 -5.35 -9.83 -8.95
C GLY A 224 -6.01 -9.25 -7.70
N LEU A 225 -7.34 -9.09 -7.69
CA LEU A 225 -8.08 -8.69 -6.49
C LEU A 225 -8.04 -9.78 -5.42
N ASP A 226 -8.13 -11.06 -5.81
CA ASP A 226 -8.05 -12.18 -4.86
C ASP A 226 -6.64 -12.30 -4.26
N GLN A 227 -5.59 -11.98 -5.03
CA GLN A 227 -4.21 -11.94 -4.53
C GLN A 227 -3.95 -10.85 -3.48
N VAL A 228 -4.74 -9.77 -3.51
CA VAL A 228 -4.60 -8.65 -2.57
C VAL A 228 -5.31 -8.92 -1.23
N VAL A 229 -6.34 -9.77 -1.20
CA VAL A 229 -7.21 -10.06 -0.04
C VAL A 229 -6.66 -11.21 0.81
#